data_AF-A0A017T0T3-F1
#
_entry.id   AF-A0A017T0T3-F1
#
_cell.length_a   1.000
_cell.length_b   1.000
_cell.length_c   1.000
_cell.angle_alpha   90.00
_cell.angle_beta   90.00
_cell.angle_gamma   90.00
#
_symmetry.space_group_name_H-M   'P 1'
#
loop_
_entity.id
_entity.type
_entity.pdbx_description
1 polymer ?
#
loop_
_entity_poly.entity_id
_entity_poly.type
_entity_poly.pdbx_seq_one_letter_code
_entity_poly.pdbx_strand_id
1 'polypeptide(L)' 'MAHTLTIEYGDELLLGLGLSPSEFASEAKLLLAAKLYELGRLTSGQAAALCGKSRVDPAGVHR' A
#
# COMPACT_ATOMS: atom_id res chain seq x y z
N MET A 1 10.88 11.93 -9.76
CA MET A 1 11.38 11.99 -8.37
C MET A 1 10.46 11.17 -7.50
N ALA A 2 10.98 10.43 -6.51
CA ALA A 2 10.17 9.62 -5.61
C ALA A 2 9.95 10.37 -4.29
N HIS A 3 8.77 10.21 -3.69
CA HIS A 3 8.40 10.83 -2.41
C HIS A 3 7.93 9.75 -1.44
N THR A 4 8.24 9.91 -0.16
CA THR A 4 7.82 9.01 0.91
C THR A 4 6.73 9.67 1.75
N LEU A 5 5.64 8.95 1.98
CA LEU A 5 4.58 9.31 2.92
C LEU A 5 4.74 8.44 4.17
N THR A 6 4.82 9.07 5.34
CA THR A 6 4.90 8.38 6.64
C THR A 6 3.59 8.60 7.40
N ILE A 7 3.06 7.53 7.98
CA ILE A 7 1.87 7.56 8.83
C ILE A 7 2.26 6.90 10.15
N GLU A 8 2.15 7.64 11.25
CA GLU A 8 2.32 7.08 12.59
C GLU A 8 1.04 6.38 13.02
N TYR A 9 1.18 5.19 13.59
CA TYR A 9 0.08 4.40 14.12
C TYR A 9 0.60 3.55 15.29
N GLY A 10 -0.29 3.22 16.23
CA GLY A 10 0.04 2.38 17.39
C GLY A 10 -0.08 0.89 17.09
N ASP A 11 0.58 0.07 17.91
CA ASP A 11 0.52 -1.39 17.82
C ASP A 11 -0.91 -1.93 18.03
N GLU A 12 -1.75 -1.20 18.78
CA GLU A 12 -3.17 -1.50 18.97
C GLU A 12 -3.95 -1.59 17.65
N LEU A 13 -3.57 -0.79 16.64
CA LEU A 13 -4.17 -0.85 15.30
C LEU A 13 -3.82 -2.17 14.62
N LEU A 14 -2.53 -2.56 14.66
CA LEU A 14 -2.05 -3.81 14.08
C LEU A 14 -2.69 -5.02 14.77
N LEU A 15 -2.80 -4.98 16.10
CA LEU A 15 -3.46 -6.01 16.90
C LEU A 15 -4.95 -6.11 16.58
N GLY A 16 -5.65 -4.98 16.45
CA GLY A 16 -7.06 -4.93 16.10
C GLY A 16 -7.35 -5.45 14.69
N LEU A 17 -6.43 -5.24 13.75
CA LEU A 17 -6.54 -5.72 12.37
C LEU A 17 -5.98 -7.14 12.18
N GLY A 18 -5.19 -7.65 13.13
CA GLY A 18 -4.49 -8.93 13.00
C GLY A 18 -3.44 -8.93 11.89
N LEU A 19 -2.81 -7.77 11.61
CA LEU A 19 -1.84 -7.59 10.53
C LEU A 19 -0.46 -7.29 11.08
N SER A 20 0.57 -7.81 10.39
CA SER A 20 1.94 -7.31 10.56
C SER A 20 2.10 -5.89 9.96
N PRO A 21 3.14 -5.14 10.34
CA PRO A 21 3.40 -3.82 9.78
C PRO A 21 3.54 -3.81 8.24
N SER A 22 4.11 -4.86 7.64
CA SER A 22 4.29 -4.98 6.19
C SER A 22 2.98 -5.27 5.46
N GLU A 23 2.12 -6.12 6.03
CA GLU A 23 0.78 -6.38 5.49
C GLU A 23 -0.08 -5.12 5.54
N PHE A 24 -0.08 -4.42 6.68
CA PHE A 24 -0.77 -3.15 6.83
C PHE A 24 -0.27 -2.10 5.83
N ALA A 25 1.05 -1.96 5.65
CA ALA A 25 1.60 -1.00 4.69
C ALA A 25 1.20 -1.31 3.23
N SER A 26 1.13 -2.59 2.86
CA SER A 26 0.69 -3.03 1.53
C SER A 26 -0.80 -2.72 1.32
N GLU A 27 -1.63 -3.05 2.30
CA GLU A 27 -3.07 -2.80 2.27
C GLU A 27 -3.40 -1.31 2.27
N ALA A 28 -2.74 -0.52 3.13
CA ALA A 28 -2.92 0.93 3.20
C ALA A 28 -2.58 1.61 1.86
N LYS A 29 -1.52 1.16 1.18
CA LYS A 29 -1.15 1.66 -0.15
C LYS A 29 -2.21 1.33 -1.21
N LEU A 30 -2.75 0.12 -1.19
CA LEU A 30 -3.83 -0.30 -2.09
C LEU A 30 -5.10 0.53 -1.85
N LEU A 31 -5.50 0.66 -0.59
CA LEU A 31 -6.69 1.42 -0.20
C LEU A 31 -6.56 2.91 -0.57
N LEU A 32 -5.38 3.51 -0.36
CA LEU A 32 -5.12 4.89 -0.78
C LEU A 32 -5.29 5.06 -2.29
N ALA A 33 -4.70 4.17 -3.09
CA ALA A 33 -4.81 4.21 -4.54
C ALA A 33 -6.25 4.01 -5.01
N ALA A 34 -6.96 3.04 -4.44
CA ALA A 34 -8.36 2.76 -4.75
C ALA A 34 -9.25 3.97 -4.42
N LYS A 35 -9.10 4.56 -3.23
CA LYS A 35 -9.91 5.71 -2.82
C LYS A 35 -9.67 6.93 -3.68
N LEU A 36 -8.42 7.23 -4.04
CA LEU A 36 -8.12 8.36 -4.91
C LEU A 36 -8.65 8.14 -6.35
N TYR A 37 -8.67 6.90 -6.84
CA TYR A 37 -9.31 6.57 -8.12
C TYR A 37 -10.83 6.74 -8.06
N GLU A 38 -11.49 6.19 -7.03
CA GLU A 38 -12.93 6.33 -6.80
C GLU A 38 -13.36 7.81 -6.73
N LEU A 39 -12.53 8.68 -6.14
CA LEU A 39 -12.76 10.13 -6.05
C LEU A 39 -12.43 10.90 -7.35
N GLY A 40 -12.02 10.22 -8.42
CA GLY A 40 -11.61 10.83 -9.69
C GLY A 40 -10.32 11.66 -9.60
N ARG A 41 -9.51 11.47 -8.55
CA ARG A 41 -8.24 12.20 -8.34
C ARG A 41 -7.06 11.52 -9.02
N LEU A 42 -7.15 10.21 -9.25
CA LEU A 42 -6.19 9.44 -10.03
C LEU A 42 -6.89 8.77 -11.20
N THR A 43 -6.17 8.65 -12.31
CA THR A 43 -6.52 7.70 -13.37
C THR A 43 -6.19 6.27 -12.92
N SER A 44 -6.75 5.27 -13.61
CA SER A 44 -6.45 3.85 -13.35
C SER A 44 -4.96 3.53 -13.48
N GLY A 45 -4.25 4.15 -14.44
CA GLY A 45 -2.81 4.01 -14.60
C GLY A 45 -2.00 4.60 -13.44
N GLN A 46 -2.40 5.76 -12.92
CA GLN A 46 -1.75 6.37 -11.76
C GLN A 46 -2.01 5.58 -10.47
N ALA A 47 -3.22 5.04 -10.28
CA ALA A 47 -3.52 4.15 -9.15
C ALA A 47 -2.71 2.85 -9.20
N ALA A 48 -2.57 2.24 -10.38
CA ALA A 48 -1.73 1.06 -10.56
C ALA A 48 -0.24 1.32 -10.27
N ALA A 49 0.27 2.48 -10.70
CA ALA A 49 1.62 2.92 -10.40
C ALA A 49 1.84 3.16 -8.90
N LEU A 50 0.87 3.75 -8.20
CA LEU A 50 0.93 3.99 -6.75
C LEU A 50 0.98 2.68 -5.95
N CYS A 51 0.27 1.64 -6.40
CA CYS A 51 0.32 0.31 -5.79
C CYS A 51 1.65 -0.42 -6.00
N GLY A 52 2.62 0.16 -6.71
CA GLY A 52 3.89 -0.51 -7.03
C GLY A 52 3.71 -1.73 -7.92
N LYS A 53 2.60 -1.83 -8.69
CA LYS A 53 2.39 -2.88 -9.69
C LYS A 53 3.26 -2.63 -10.94
N SER A 54 4.54 -2.41 -10.75
CA SER A 54 5.56 -2.82 -11.71
C SER A 54 5.85 -4.29 -11.39
N ARG A 55 5.19 -5.21 -12.11
CA ARG A 55 5.48 -6.65 -12.23
C ARG A 55 6.12 -7.30 -10.99
N VAL A 56 5.32 -8.07 -10.25
CA VAL A 56 5.71 -9.18 -9.35
C VAL A 56 7.24 -9.42 -9.32
N ASP A 57 7.90 -9.05 -8.22
CA ASP A 57 9.21 -9.60 -7.92
C ASP A 57 9.00 -11.03 -7.37
N PRO A 58 9.44 -12.09 -8.05
CA PRO A 58 9.28 -13.47 -7.58
C PRO A 58 10.31 -13.86 -6.50
N ALA A 59 11.20 -12.99 -6.05
CA ALA A 59 12.27 -13.36 -5.13
C ALA A 59 11.93 -13.09 -3.66
N GLY A 60 10.99 -13.87 -3.13
CA GLY A 60 10.65 -13.90 -1.70
C GLY A 60 10.42 -15.30 -1.16
N VAL A 61 11.04 -16.32 -1.78
CA VAL A 61 11.11 -17.66 -1.18
C VAL A 61 12.12 -17.61 -0.04
N HIS A 62 11.60 -17.89 1.15
CA HIS A 62 12.30 -18.18 2.40
C HIS A 62 13.73 -18.71 2.22
N ARG A 63 14.68 -18.03 2.86
CA ARG A 63 15.82 -18.67 3.50
C ARG A 63 15.92 -18.16 4.93
#